data_AF-A0A850PHL4-F1
#
_entry.id   AF-A0A850PHL4-F1
#
_cell.length_a   1.000
_cell.length_b   1.000
_cell.length_c   1.000
_cell.angle_alpha   90.00
_cell.angle_beta   90.00
_cell.angle_gamma   90.00
#
_symmetry.space_group_name_H-M   'P 1'
#
loop_
_entity.id
_entity.type
_entity.pdbx_description
1 polymer ?
#
loop_
_entity_poly.entity_id
_entity_poly.type
_entity_poly.pdbx_seq_one_letter_code
_entity_poly.pdbx_strand_id
1 'polypeptide(L)'
;ACAGASSARLRGMLAGAGLCVVGATSLFVLVRDVRVPSLWVHLCKHGILTRVFSDRADDMRIGLPRDGQAWRRLETALTTWSRA
;
A
#
# COMPACT_ATOMS: atom_id res chain seq x y z
N ALA A 1 10.92 -5.18 -15.86
CA ALA A 1 11.46 -4.99 -14.50
C ALA A 1 11.15 -6.23 -13.68
N CYS A 2 12.14 -6.85 -13.04
CA CYS A 2 11.94 -8.07 -12.24
C CYS A 2 11.01 -7.80 -11.05
N ALA A 3 10.04 -8.69 -10.80
CA ALA A 3 9.00 -8.53 -9.78
C ALA A 3 9.54 -8.26 -8.36
N GLY A 4 10.73 -8.77 -8.03
CA GLY A 4 11.39 -8.51 -6.74
C GLY A 4 11.81 -7.05 -6.50
N ALA A 5 12.27 -6.34 -7.53
CA ALA A 5 12.65 -4.93 -7.41
C ALA A 5 11.43 -4.03 -7.17
N SER A 6 10.30 -4.38 -7.78
CA SER A 6 9.02 -3.69 -7.57
C SER A 6 8.49 -3.91 -6.14
N SER A 7 8.62 -5.12 -5.58
CA SER A 7 8.25 -5.38 -4.18
C SER A 7 9.08 -4.58 -3.19
N ALA A 8 10.41 -4.51 -3.38
CA ALA A 8 11.28 -3.69 -2.53
C ALA A 8 10.90 -2.20 -2.57
N ARG A 9 10.60 -1.65 -3.76
CA ARG A 9 10.13 -0.27 -3.90
C ARG A 9 8.83 -0.03 -3.14
N LEU A 10 7.84 -0.92 -3.28
CA LEU A 10 6.56 -0.80 -2.57
C LEU A 10 6.75 -0.81 -1.05
N ARG A 11 7.58 -1.74 -0.53
CA ARG A 11 7.89 -1.80 0.90
C ARG A 11 8.49 -0.51 1.42
N GLY A 12 9.45 0.07 0.68
CA GLY A 12 10.07 1.34 1.05
C GLY A 12 9.07 2.49 1.13
N MET A 13 8.17 2.60 0.17
CA MET A 13 7.12 3.64 0.17
C MET A 13 6.16 3.49 1.36
N LEU A 14 5.74 2.26 1.67
CA LEU A 14 4.82 2.00 2.79
C LEU A 14 5.49 2.27 4.14
N ALA A 15 6.75 1.86 4.30
CA ALA A 15 7.54 2.17 5.49
C ALA A 15 7.76 3.69 5.63
N GLY A 16 8.03 4.40 4.53
CA GLY A 16 8.17 5.86 4.52
C GLY A 16 6.89 6.60 4.88
N ALA A 17 5.72 6.00 4.65
CA ALA A 17 4.43 6.51 5.13
C ALA A 17 4.12 6.13 6.59
N GLY A 18 5.07 5.48 7.29
CA GLY A 18 4.93 5.08 8.69
C GLY A 18 4.03 3.87 8.91
N LEU A 19 3.81 3.03 7.88
CA LEU A 19 3.01 1.81 7.97
C LEU A 19 3.87 0.61 8.35
N CYS A 20 3.33 -0.28 9.20
CA CYS A 20 4.02 -1.51 9.56
C CYS A 20 3.86 -2.58 8.46
N VAL A 21 4.96 -2.91 7.78
CA VAL A 21 5.03 -3.99 6.80
C VAL A 21 5.30 -5.32 7.52
N VAL A 22 4.32 -6.22 7.52
CA VAL A 22 4.41 -7.52 8.22
C VAL A 22 4.73 -8.69 7.29
N GLY A 23 4.63 -8.51 5.97
CA GLY A 23 4.99 -9.52 5.00
C GLY A 23 5.08 -8.96 3.58
N ALA A 24 5.84 -9.63 2.73
CA ALA A 24 5.94 -9.26 1.32
C ALA A 24 6.20 -10.49 0.45
N THR A 25 5.70 -10.45 -0.77
CA THR A 25 5.99 -11.41 -1.84
C THR A 25 6.44 -10.66 -3.08
N SER A 26 6.75 -11.38 -4.15
CA SER A 26 7.05 -10.78 -5.46
C SER A 26 5.87 -10.03 -6.08
N LEU A 27 4.64 -10.17 -5.57
CA LEU A 27 3.43 -9.62 -6.20
C LEU A 27 2.63 -8.67 -5.31
N PHE A 28 2.84 -8.72 -4.00
CA PHE A 28 2.11 -7.88 -3.06
C PHE A 28 2.87 -7.71 -1.74
N VAL A 29 2.48 -6.69 -0.99
CA VAL A 29 2.94 -6.41 0.38
C VAL A 29 1.74 -6.43 1.32
N LEU A 30 1.91 -7.02 2.49
CA LEU A 30 0.95 -7.03 3.58
C LEU A 30 1.38 -6.01 4.63
N VAL A 31 0.48 -5.09 4.96
CA VAL A 31 0.61 -4.17 6.09
C VAL A 31 -0.39 -4.53 7.17
N ARG A 32 0.00 -4.29 8.42
CA ARG A 32 -0.88 -4.42 9.60
C ARG A 32 -0.81 -3.14 10.41
N ASP A 33 -1.92 -2.42 10.51
CA ASP A 33 -2.00 -1.17 11.25
C ASP A 33 -3.44 -0.85 11.62
N VAL A 34 -3.69 -0.32 12.81
CA VAL A 34 -5.03 0.12 13.25
C VAL A 34 -5.61 1.22 12.35
N ARG A 35 -4.76 1.92 11.60
CA ARG A 35 -5.14 2.95 10.63
C ARG A 35 -5.48 2.39 9.24
N VAL A 36 -5.41 1.06 9.03
CA VAL A 36 -5.73 0.44 7.73
C VAL A 36 -7.13 0.80 7.22
N PRO A 37 -8.20 0.81 8.03
CA PRO A 37 -9.53 1.16 7.52
C PRO A 37 -9.59 2.59 6.96
N SER A 38 -8.96 3.56 7.62
CA SER A 38 -8.94 4.96 7.13
C SER A 38 -8.06 5.10 5.90
N LEU A 39 -6.91 4.43 5.87
CA LEU A 39 -6.03 4.35 4.70
C LEU A 39 -6.76 3.72 3.51
N TRP A 40 -7.51 2.63 3.70
CA TRP A 40 -8.23 1.95 2.63
C TRP A 40 -9.27 2.87 1.98
N VAL A 41 -10.04 3.61 2.78
CA VAL A 41 -11.00 4.61 2.26
C VAL A 41 -10.27 5.71 1.47
N HIS A 42 -9.14 6.19 1.98
CA HIS A 42 -8.32 7.20 1.30
C HIS A 42 -7.80 6.69 -0.05
N LEU A 43 -7.23 5.49 -0.07
CA LEU A 43 -6.75 4.85 -1.31
C LEU A 43 -7.88 4.66 -2.33
N CYS A 44 -9.08 4.26 -1.89
CA CYS A 44 -10.25 4.15 -2.75
C CYS A 44 -10.65 5.49 -3.38
N LYS A 45 -10.62 6.60 -2.61
CA LYS A 45 -10.86 7.96 -3.14
C LYS A 45 -9.84 8.38 -4.20
N HIS A 46 -8.62 7.85 -4.12
CA HIS A 46 -7.57 8.03 -5.12
C HIS A 46 -7.61 7.00 -6.27
N GLY A 47 -8.66 6.17 -6.36
CA GLY A 47 -8.81 5.15 -7.41
C GLY A 47 -7.82 3.99 -7.29
N ILE A 48 -7.34 3.70 -6.07
CA ILE A 48 -6.44 2.60 -5.76
C ILE A 48 -7.20 1.58 -4.92
N LEU A 49 -7.55 0.45 -5.54
CA LEU A 49 -8.21 -0.63 -4.84
C LEU A 49 -7.18 -1.60 -4.24
N THR A 50 -7.29 -1.84 -2.95
CA THR A 50 -6.49 -2.81 -2.19
C THR A 50 -7.43 -3.80 -1.49
N ARG A 51 -6.86 -4.89 -0.95
CA ARG A 51 -7.65 -5.91 -0.25
C ARG A 51 -7.48 -5.77 1.25
N VAL A 52 -8.57 -5.45 1.94
CA VAL A 52 -8.71 -5.59 3.40
C VAL A 52 -9.40 -6.93 3.74
N PHE A 53 -9.26 -7.39 4.98
CA PHE A 53 -9.83 -8.64 5.46
C PHE A 53 -10.90 -8.37 6.51
N SER A 54 -12.11 -8.88 6.33
CA SER A 54 -13.23 -8.64 7.26
C SER A 54 -12.95 -9.15 8.67
N ASP A 55 -12.27 -10.30 8.80
CA ASP A 55 -11.92 -10.90 10.08
C ASP A 55 -10.67 -10.27 10.72
N ARG A 56 -9.96 -9.39 9.98
CA ARG A 56 -8.72 -8.73 10.38
C ARG A 56 -8.69 -7.32 9.77
N ALA A 57 -9.52 -6.43 10.29
CA ALA A 57 -9.70 -5.09 9.75
C ALA A 57 -8.40 -4.25 9.70
N ASP A 58 -7.43 -4.59 10.55
CA ASP A 58 -6.12 -3.96 10.61
C ASP A 58 -5.15 -4.48 9.54
N ASP A 59 -5.50 -5.55 8.81
CA ASP A 59 -4.67 -6.15 7.77
C ASP A 59 -5.10 -5.66 6.38
N MET A 60 -4.11 -5.23 5.58
CA MET A 60 -4.34 -4.87 4.18
C MET A 60 -3.22 -5.37 3.27
N ARG A 61 -3.63 -5.98 2.16
CA ARG A 61 -2.75 -6.40 1.07
C ARG A 61 -2.77 -5.39 -0.07
N ILE A 62 -1.59 -4.90 -0.41
CA ILE A 62 -1.36 -3.94 -1.49
C ILE A 62 -0.61 -4.65 -2.61
N GLY A 63 -1.20 -4.70 -3.80
CA GLY A 63 -0.58 -5.26 -5.00
C GLY A 63 0.45 -4.33 -5.61
N LEU A 64 1.30 -4.86 -6.48
CA LEU A 64 2.26 -4.05 -7.22
C LEU A 64 1.57 -3.17 -8.28
N PRO A 65 1.86 -1.86 -8.33
CA PRO A 65 1.47 -1.02 -9.45
C PRO A 65 2.10 -1.49 -10.77
N ARG A 66 1.30 -1.54 -11.84
CA ARG A 66 1.70 -2.06 -13.15
C ARG A 66 2.68 -1.15 -13.89
N ASP A 67 2.48 0.15 -13.82
CA ASP A 67 3.22 1.16 -14.60
C ASP A 67 3.55 2.41 -13.78
N GLY A 68 4.37 3.30 -14.36
CA GLY A 68 4.83 4.50 -13.69
C GLY A 68 3.72 5.46 -13.25
N GLN A 69 2.57 5.48 -13.95
CA GLN A 69 1.43 6.31 -13.54
C GLN A 69 0.76 5.74 -12.30
N ALA A 70 0.54 4.42 -12.26
CA ALA A 70 0.02 3.74 -11.08
C ALA A 70 0.95 3.91 -9.86
N TRP A 71 2.27 3.86 -10.07
CA TRP A 71 3.27 4.15 -9.03
C TRP A 71 3.16 5.57 -8.48
N ARG A 72 3.12 6.58 -9.36
CA ARG A 72 2.97 7.99 -8.93
C ARG A 72 1.66 8.21 -8.18
N ARG A 73 0.56 7.60 -8.63
CA ARG A 73 -0.74 7.72 -7.96
C ARG A 73 -0.68 7.16 -6.54
N LEU A 74 -0.03 6.02 -6.34
CA LEU A 74 0.17 5.44 -5.01
C LEU A 74 1.06 6.32 -4.13
N GLU A 75 2.15 6.84 -4.68
CA GLU A 75 3.05 7.75 -3.97
C GLU A 75 2.33 9.02 -3.50
N THR A 76 1.57 9.65 -4.39
CA THR A 76 0.75 10.82 -4.06
C THR A 76 -0.26 10.48 -2.97
N ALA A 77 -1.00 9.39 -3.11
CA ALA A 77 -2.02 9.01 -2.14
C ALA A 77 -1.43 8.72 -0.74
N LEU A 78 -0.29 8.04 -0.68
CA LEU A 78 0.40 7.79 0.60
C LEU A 78 0.95 9.08 1.22
N THR A 79 1.50 9.98 0.40
CA THR A 79 2.04 11.27 0.86
C THR A 79 0.94 12.22 1.36
N THR A 80 -0.21 12.27 0.67
CA THR A 80 -1.34 13.09 1.12
C THR A 80 -1.98 12.53 2.37
N TRP A 81 -1.98 11.21 2.54
CA TRP A 81 -2.50 10.56 3.74
C TRP A 81 -1.61 10.77 4.96
N SER A 82 -0.29 10.60 4.82
CA SER A 82 0.63 10.71 5.97
C SER A 82 0.81 12.13 6.51
N ARG A 83 0.39 13.14 5.74
CA ARG A 83 0.41 14.56 6.10
C ARG A 83 -0.93 15.06 6.66
N ALA A 84 -1.99 14.26 6.56
CA ALA A 84 -3.33 14.56 7.07
C ALA A 84 -3.46 14.07 8.51
#